data_AF-A0A1X0DCR1-F1
#
_entry.id   AF-A0A1X0DCR1-F1
#
_cell.length_a   1.000
_cell.length_b   1.000
_cell.length_c   1.000
_cell.angle_alpha   90.00
_cell.angle_beta   90.00
_cell.angle_gamma   90.00
#
_symmetry.space_group_name_H-M   'P 1'
#
loop_
_entity.id
_entity.type
_entity.pdbx_description
1 polymer ?
#
loop_
_entity_poly.entity_id
_entity_poly.type
_entity_poly.pdbx_seq_one_letter_code
_entity_poly.pdbx_strand_id
1 'polypeptide(L)'
;MTTTMIDDVTVTDTAPEPTAARPGVRPRWERSALAALLILTAALYLWSLGSLGYGNQFYAAAVQAGTQDLRAWLFGSLDSANAITVDKPPASIWVMAAAGRIFGFNSWSMLVPQALMGVGSVGLLYAAVRRTNGPAAGLLAGTVLALTPVAALMFRYNNPDALLVLLLVVAAYAVVRAIDANPTRWVALSGVALGFAFLTKLMQAFLVIPALAAVVLVATAGGVWTRVRNLLIGLAAMIASAGWYLLLVQLWPADARPYIGGSTDNSLLELAIGYNGLGRVLGGSGNPTRTPGGSGGPGGPGGAAFGGDPGFTRMFGEAFGTEISWLLPAAVIGLIAGAWFTRRGMRTDRTRAALLLWGGWMVVTAGVLSYMKGILHPYYTIALAPGVAGVIGVAVVELWRGRAYFASRLVLGLMLAVTGVWSFVLLDRTPDWLPWLRWTVLVGAIAVAAVLIVGLDRRRSAALAVAGLLLGLAPTAAYTLETVIAAHSGGLPTSGPARGGSAMPRPPGGGQDQDTTALEHLLTSTQTRWAAATVGSHTAGDLELKTGAAIMAIGGFSGGDDAPTPEQFQRYVADGQIRYFLIGQGFGGRKGPGGFGGGTDSAGNQISAWVKDNFASQTVDGVTVYDLQG
;
A
#
# COMPACT_ATOMS: atom_id res chain seq x y z
N MET A 1 -87.33 8.18 29.09
CA MET A 1 -86.51 6.99 28.79
C MET A 1 -85.95 7.15 27.38
N THR A 2 -84.82 7.86 27.22
CA THR A 2 -83.86 7.70 26.11
C THR A 2 -82.65 8.58 26.43
N THR A 3 -81.54 7.94 26.80
CA THR A 3 -80.26 8.57 27.09
C THR A 3 -79.55 8.85 25.77
N THR A 4 -79.21 10.11 25.51
CA THR A 4 -78.42 10.53 24.34
C THR A 4 -76.95 10.30 24.64
N MET A 5 -76.34 9.28 24.03
CA MET A 5 -74.90 9.08 24.02
C MET A 5 -74.28 10.02 22.97
N ILE A 6 -73.38 10.89 23.41
CA ILE A 6 -72.49 11.66 22.55
C ILE A 6 -71.32 10.73 22.22
N ASP A 7 -71.20 10.33 20.96
CA ASP A 7 -70.01 9.62 20.48
C ASP A 7 -68.83 10.60 20.43
N ASP A 8 -67.83 10.34 21.26
CA ASP A 8 -66.51 10.95 21.21
C ASP A 8 -65.82 10.55 19.90
N VAL A 9 -65.83 11.45 18.91
CA VAL A 9 -64.99 11.34 17.72
C VAL A 9 -63.55 11.60 18.14
N THR A 10 -62.84 10.54 18.50
CA THR A 10 -61.39 10.56 18.60
C THR A 10 -60.80 10.71 17.20
N VAL A 11 -60.48 11.95 16.83
CA VAL A 11 -59.61 12.23 15.69
C VAL A 11 -58.22 11.72 16.03
N THR A 12 -57.92 10.48 15.63
CA THR A 12 -56.55 9.99 15.59
C THR A 12 -55.84 10.74 14.46
N ASP A 13 -55.05 11.74 14.84
CA ASP A 13 -54.05 12.38 13.99
C ASP A 13 -53.04 11.30 13.56
N THR A 14 -53.32 10.69 12.40
CA THR A 14 -52.40 9.75 11.75
C THR A 14 -51.28 10.58 11.14
N ALA A 15 -50.32 10.95 12.00
CA ALA A 15 -49.02 11.43 11.56
C ALA A 15 -48.53 10.52 10.42
N PRO A 16 -48.07 11.08 9.28
CA PRO A 16 -47.64 10.26 8.15
C PRO A 16 -46.55 9.32 8.63
N GLU A 17 -46.86 8.03 8.59
CA GLU A 17 -45.93 6.96 8.92
C GLU A 17 -44.63 7.21 8.14
N PRO A 18 -43.46 7.33 8.81
CA PRO A 18 -42.22 7.61 8.11
C PRO A 18 -42.01 6.48 7.11
N THR A 19 -42.13 6.82 5.84
CA THR A 19 -42.10 5.85 4.75
C THR A 19 -40.76 5.14 4.80
N ALA A 20 -40.74 3.93 5.36
CA ALA A 20 -39.58 3.07 5.33
C ALA A 20 -39.22 2.91 3.86
N ALA A 21 -38.08 3.47 3.45
CA ALA A 21 -37.61 3.41 2.08
C ALA A 21 -37.65 1.95 1.61
N ARG A 22 -38.47 1.65 0.61
CA ARG A 22 -38.62 0.30 0.05
C ARG A 22 -37.22 -0.28 -0.24
N PRO A 23 -36.86 -1.45 0.30
CA PRO A 23 -35.63 -2.11 -0.10
C PRO A 23 -35.77 -2.57 -1.55
N GLY A 24 -34.85 -2.14 -2.43
CA GLY A 24 -34.56 -2.89 -3.66
C GLY A 24 -34.61 -2.17 -5.00
N VAL A 25 -35.13 -0.94 -5.13
CA VAL A 25 -35.06 -0.23 -6.42
C VAL A 25 -33.73 0.49 -6.54
N ARG A 26 -32.80 -0.10 -7.32
CA ARG A 26 -31.54 0.56 -7.65
C ARG A 26 -31.82 1.78 -8.54
N PRO A 27 -31.26 2.96 -8.24
CA PRO A 27 -31.38 4.08 -9.15
C PRO A 27 -30.77 3.74 -10.51
N ARG A 28 -31.43 4.14 -11.61
CA ARG A 28 -30.98 3.82 -12.98
C ARG A 28 -29.56 4.34 -13.26
N TRP A 29 -29.17 5.47 -12.67
CA TRP A 29 -27.84 6.06 -12.81
C TRP A 29 -26.73 5.25 -12.13
N GLU A 30 -27.05 4.39 -11.17
CA GLU A 30 -26.07 3.70 -10.32
C GLU A 30 -25.07 2.89 -11.15
N ARG A 31 -25.58 2.09 -12.10
CA ARG A 31 -24.75 1.21 -12.92
C ARG A 31 -23.85 2.00 -13.85
N SER A 32 -24.40 3.01 -14.52
CA SER A 32 -23.65 3.87 -15.44
C SER A 32 -22.58 4.69 -14.72
N ALA A 33 -22.88 5.21 -13.53
CA ALA A 33 -21.93 5.96 -12.73
C ALA A 33 -20.81 5.06 -12.16
N LEU A 34 -21.13 3.84 -11.73
CA LEU A 34 -20.10 2.86 -11.35
C LEU A 34 -19.23 2.49 -12.54
N ALA A 35 -19.83 2.22 -13.71
CA ALA A 35 -19.08 1.91 -14.92
C ALA A 35 -18.15 3.06 -15.29
N ALA A 36 -18.64 4.31 -15.25
CA ALA A 36 -17.82 5.50 -15.48
C ALA A 36 -16.66 5.59 -14.47
N LEU A 37 -16.92 5.40 -13.17
CA LEU A 37 -15.87 5.39 -12.14
C LEU A 37 -14.80 4.34 -12.43
N LEU A 38 -15.18 3.10 -12.75
CA LEU A 38 -14.23 2.02 -13.00
C LEU A 38 -13.47 2.21 -14.32
N ILE A 39 -14.13 2.69 -15.38
CA ILE A 39 -13.49 3.00 -16.66
C ILE A 39 -12.49 4.15 -16.49
N LEU A 40 -12.86 5.22 -15.79
CA LEU A 40 -11.95 6.34 -15.52
C LEU A 40 -10.78 5.93 -14.63
N THR A 41 -11.03 5.09 -13.62
CA THR A 41 -9.97 4.53 -12.77
C THR A 41 -9.03 3.65 -13.60
N ALA A 42 -9.57 2.80 -14.46
CA ALA A 42 -8.77 1.96 -15.35
C ALA A 42 -7.96 2.80 -16.33
N ALA A 43 -8.56 3.82 -16.95
CA ALA A 43 -7.85 4.75 -17.82
C ALA A 43 -6.72 5.46 -17.07
N LEU A 44 -6.95 5.93 -15.85
CA LEU A 44 -5.97 6.58 -15.00
C LEU A 44 -4.81 5.64 -14.62
N TYR A 45 -5.11 4.42 -14.17
CA TYR A 45 -4.09 3.49 -13.66
C TYR A 45 -3.34 2.75 -14.78
N LEU A 46 -3.99 2.48 -15.91
CA LEU A 46 -3.33 1.86 -17.06
C LEU A 46 -2.61 2.86 -17.97
N TRP A 47 -2.80 4.17 -17.74
CA TRP A 47 -2.16 5.22 -18.51
C TRP A 47 -0.63 5.04 -18.50
N SER A 48 -0.03 4.99 -19.69
CA SER A 48 1.43 4.99 -19.90
C SER A 48 2.21 4.03 -18.98
N LEU A 49 1.69 2.85 -18.64
CA LEU A 49 2.39 1.93 -17.72
C LEU A 49 3.78 1.52 -18.24
N GLY A 50 3.93 1.38 -19.56
CA GLY A 50 5.22 1.05 -20.18
C GLY A 50 6.32 2.10 -19.93
N SER A 51 5.96 3.37 -19.70
CA SER A 51 6.94 4.44 -19.45
C SER A 51 7.52 4.41 -18.03
N LEU A 52 7.02 3.53 -17.15
CA LEU A 52 7.55 3.35 -15.79
C LEU A 52 8.75 2.39 -15.74
N GLY A 53 9.16 1.83 -16.88
CA GLY A 53 10.21 0.81 -16.94
C GLY A 53 9.87 -0.38 -16.02
N TYR A 54 10.86 -0.89 -15.30
CA TYR A 54 10.64 -1.98 -14.35
C TYR A 54 10.17 -1.53 -12.95
N GLY A 55 9.87 -0.24 -12.75
CA GLY A 55 9.47 0.30 -11.46
C GLY A 55 10.53 0.01 -10.37
N ASN A 56 10.18 -0.83 -9.40
CA ASN A 56 11.12 -1.37 -8.43
C ASN A 56 11.88 -2.57 -9.02
N GLN A 57 13.14 -2.35 -9.41
CA GLN A 57 13.98 -3.38 -10.00
C GLN A 57 14.16 -4.62 -9.10
N PHE A 58 14.18 -4.44 -7.77
CA PHE A 58 14.32 -5.55 -6.82
C PHE A 58 13.18 -6.57 -6.95
N TYR A 59 11.93 -6.10 -7.05
CA TYR A 59 10.79 -6.98 -7.26
C TYR A 59 10.66 -7.43 -8.72
N ALA A 60 11.08 -6.60 -9.68
CA ALA A 60 11.04 -6.95 -11.09
C ALA A 60 11.98 -8.11 -11.43
N ALA A 61 13.20 -8.12 -10.88
CA ALA A 61 14.14 -9.22 -11.00
C ALA A 61 13.54 -10.54 -10.49
N ALA A 62 12.92 -10.51 -9.31
CA ALA A 62 12.23 -11.69 -8.78
C ALA A 62 11.04 -12.15 -9.63
N VAL A 63 10.33 -11.23 -10.29
CA VAL A 63 9.29 -11.59 -11.27
C VAL A 63 9.92 -12.24 -12.50
N GLN A 64 11.02 -11.70 -13.04
CA GLN A 64 11.74 -12.26 -14.17
C GLN A 64 12.27 -13.66 -13.86
N ALA A 65 13.01 -13.83 -12.76
CA ALA A 65 13.46 -15.12 -12.26
C ALA A 65 12.29 -16.07 -12.09
N GLY A 66 11.23 -15.56 -11.47
CA GLY A 66 9.97 -16.23 -11.32
C GLY A 66 9.25 -16.53 -12.63
N THR A 67 9.64 -16.04 -13.81
CA THR A 67 9.13 -16.50 -15.13
C THR A 67 9.99 -17.58 -15.75
N GLN A 68 11.29 -17.58 -15.45
CA GLN A 68 12.29 -18.53 -15.96
C GLN A 68 12.26 -19.86 -15.21
N ASP A 69 12.02 -19.85 -13.89
CA ASP A 69 12.07 -21.04 -13.04
C ASP A 69 10.85 -21.15 -12.10
N LEU A 70 10.35 -22.37 -11.91
CA LEU A 70 9.17 -22.64 -11.09
C LEU A 70 9.47 -22.58 -9.60
N ARG A 71 10.70 -22.91 -9.17
CA ARG A 71 11.11 -22.78 -7.77
C ARG A 71 11.28 -21.29 -7.43
N ALA A 72 11.88 -20.52 -8.32
CA ALA A 72 11.98 -19.07 -8.20
C ALA A 72 10.59 -18.42 -8.10
N TRP A 73 9.64 -18.91 -8.90
CA TRP A 73 8.26 -18.48 -8.82
C TRP A 73 7.61 -18.80 -7.48
N LEU A 74 7.75 -20.04 -7.00
CA LEU A 74 7.15 -20.50 -5.75
C LEU A 74 7.66 -19.73 -4.53
N PHE A 75 8.97 -19.44 -4.48
CA PHE A 75 9.61 -18.81 -3.33
C PHE A 75 9.76 -17.29 -3.44
N GLY A 76 9.62 -16.71 -4.64
CA GLY A 76 9.97 -15.30 -4.87
C GLY A 76 11.47 -15.08 -4.80
N SER A 77 12.24 -16.00 -5.40
CA SER A 77 13.70 -15.88 -5.55
C SER A 77 14.03 -14.64 -6.37
N LEU A 78 15.10 -13.95 -5.98
CA LEU A 78 15.62 -12.81 -6.72
C LEU A 78 16.15 -13.25 -8.10
N ASP A 79 16.88 -14.36 -8.13
CA ASP A 79 17.48 -14.95 -9.33
C ASP A 79 16.86 -16.32 -9.69
N SER A 80 16.97 -16.72 -10.96
CA SER A 80 16.40 -17.99 -11.43
C SER A 80 17.19 -19.24 -10.98
N ALA A 81 18.43 -19.07 -10.51
CA ALA A 81 19.24 -20.14 -9.93
C ALA A 81 19.03 -20.28 -8.40
N ASN A 82 18.09 -19.52 -7.83
CA ASN A 82 17.56 -19.66 -6.47
C ASN A 82 18.61 -19.49 -5.35
N ALA A 83 19.43 -18.43 -5.40
CA ALA A 83 20.34 -18.11 -4.30
C ALA A 83 19.57 -17.58 -3.07
N ILE A 84 18.72 -16.57 -3.26
CA ILE A 84 18.03 -15.85 -2.17
C ILE A 84 16.68 -15.29 -2.60
N THR A 85 15.72 -15.21 -1.69
CA THR A 85 14.40 -14.58 -1.93
C THR A 85 14.44 -13.06 -1.76
N VAL A 86 13.41 -12.39 -2.27
CA VAL A 86 13.10 -11.01 -1.85
C VAL A 86 12.69 -10.96 -0.38
N ASP A 87 12.64 -9.75 0.19
CA ASP A 87 12.35 -9.49 1.61
C ASP A 87 10.87 -9.66 2.01
N LYS A 88 10.08 -10.38 1.20
CA LYS A 88 8.63 -10.56 1.36
C LYS A 88 8.19 -11.95 0.91
N PRO A 89 7.09 -12.49 1.45
CA PRO A 89 6.50 -13.68 0.89
C PRO A 89 5.95 -13.41 -0.53
N PRO A 90 5.84 -14.46 -1.35
CA PRO A 90 5.83 -14.32 -2.81
C PRO A 90 4.44 -14.12 -3.42
N ALA A 91 3.36 -13.94 -2.65
CA ALA A 91 2.01 -13.90 -3.25
C ALA A 91 1.84 -12.76 -4.28
N SER A 92 2.51 -11.62 -4.07
CA SER A 92 2.55 -10.53 -5.04
C SER A 92 3.35 -10.90 -6.31
N ILE A 93 4.49 -11.57 -6.13
CA ILE A 93 5.32 -12.11 -7.23
C ILE A 93 4.55 -13.16 -8.02
N TRP A 94 3.77 -14.02 -7.36
CA TRP A 94 3.01 -15.09 -8.02
C TRP A 94 2.13 -14.55 -9.14
N VAL A 95 1.39 -13.47 -8.85
CA VAL A 95 0.47 -12.86 -9.82
C VAL A 95 1.23 -12.20 -10.97
N MET A 96 2.30 -11.46 -10.68
CA MET A 96 3.09 -10.78 -11.70
C MET A 96 3.84 -11.77 -12.61
N ALA A 97 4.47 -12.79 -12.03
CA ALA A 97 5.18 -13.81 -12.79
C ALA A 97 4.22 -14.72 -13.57
N ALA A 98 3.00 -14.97 -13.08
CA ALA A 98 1.97 -15.63 -13.88
C ALA A 98 1.67 -14.84 -15.16
N ALA A 99 1.46 -13.53 -15.04
CA ALA A 99 1.22 -12.67 -16.19
C ALA A 99 2.44 -12.62 -17.13
N GLY A 100 3.65 -12.52 -16.58
CA GLY A 100 4.90 -12.59 -17.35
C GLY A 100 5.07 -13.92 -18.09
N ARG A 101 4.63 -15.06 -17.52
CA ARG A 101 4.66 -16.35 -18.23
C ARG A 101 3.63 -16.45 -19.34
N ILE A 102 2.43 -15.88 -19.15
CA ILE A 102 1.35 -15.95 -20.14
C ILE A 102 1.61 -15.00 -21.32
N PHE A 103 2.13 -13.80 -21.05
CA PHE A 103 2.25 -12.72 -22.05
C PHE A 103 3.69 -12.36 -22.41
N GLY A 104 4.69 -13.06 -21.86
CA GLY A 104 6.10 -12.70 -21.92
C GLY A 104 6.47 -11.66 -20.85
N PHE A 105 7.64 -11.79 -20.24
CA PHE A 105 8.11 -10.85 -19.22
C PHE A 105 8.49 -9.50 -19.85
N ASN A 106 7.83 -8.45 -19.41
CA ASN A 106 8.15 -7.06 -19.70
C ASN A 106 7.46 -6.16 -18.66
N SER A 107 7.77 -4.86 -18.68
CA SER A 107 7.15 -3.86 -17.80
C SER A 107 5.63 -3.91 -17.79
N TRP A 108 5.01 -4.07 -18.96
CA TRP A 108 3.56 -4.02 -19.10
C TRP A 108 2.90 -5.27 -18.48
N SER A 109 3.38 -6.47 -18.81
CA SER A 109 2.82 -7.72 -18.27
C SER A 109 2.96 -7.81 -16.75
N MET A 110 3.99 -7.21 -16.17
CA MET A 110 4.19 -7.11 -14.72
C MET A 110 3.26 -6.08 -14.04
N LEU A 111 3.09 -4.90 -14.64
CA LEU A 111 2.40 -3.77 -14.00
C LEU A 111 0.88 -3.76 -14.21
N VAL A 112 0.36 -4.32 -15.30
CA VAL A 112 -1.09 -4.38 -15.56
C VAL A 112 -1.88 -5.08 -14.45
N PRO A 113 -1.44 -6.24 -13.92
CA PRO A 113 -2.12 -6.86 -12.79
C PRO A 113 -2.26 -5.92 -11.58
N GLN A 114 -1.24 -5.11 -11.28
CA GLN A 114 -1.25 -4.15 -10.17
C GLN A 114 -2.34 -3.09 -10.38
N ALA A 115 -2.42 -2.53 -11.59
CA ALA A 115 -3.43 -1.53 -11.95
C ALA A 115 -4.85 -2.10 -11.87
N LEU A 116 -5.05 -3.33 -12.33
CA LEU A 116 -6.33 -4.03 -12.24
C LEU A 116 -6.73 -4.34 -10.80
N MET A 117 -5.78 -4.65 -9.91
CA MET A 117 -6.06 -4.76 -8.47
C MET A 117 -6.52 -3.43 -7.88
N GLY A 118 -5.99 -2.30 -8.37
CA GLY A 118 -6.46 -0.96 -8.03
C GLY A 118 -7.91 -0.71 -8.44
N VAL A 119 -8.26 -1.00 -9.69
CA VAL A 119 -9.64 -0.91 -10.19
C VAL A 119 -10.58 -1.83 -9.39
N GLY A 120 -10.14 -3.06 -9.10
CA GLY A 120 -10.86 -4.00 -8.26
C GLY A 120 -11.09 -3.49 -6.84
N SER A 121 -10.08 -2.85 -6.25
CA SER A 121 -10.16 -2.24 -4.91
C SER A 121 -11.18 -1.10 -4.87
N VAL A 122 -11.19 -0.23 -5.89
CA VAL A 122 -12.18 0.84 -6.05
C VAL A 122 -13.59 0.26 -6.18
N GLY A 123 -13.78 -0.77 -7.01
CA GLY A 123 -15.07 -1.43 -7.19
C GLY A 123 -15.59 -2.13 -5.94
N LEU A 124 -14.71 -2.81 -5.20
CA LEU A 124 -15.06 -3.50 -3.96
C LEU A 124 -15.32 -2.53 -2.81
N LEU A 125 -14.55 -1.44 -2.69
CA LEU A 125 -14.80 -0.40 -1.71
C LEU A 125 -16.15 0.28 -1.98
N TYR A 126 -16.43 0.63 -3.25
CA TYR A 126 -17.75 1.07 -3.69
C TYR A 126 -18.83 0.09 -3.24
N ALA A 127 -18.67 -1.21 -3.53
CA ALA A 127 -19.66 -2.22 -3.22
C ALA A 127 -19.89 -2.39 -1.70
N ALA A 128 -18.83 -2.28 -0.89
CA ALA A 128 -18.89 -2.36 0.56
C ALA A 128 -19.65 -1.16 1.15
N VAL A 129 -19.23 0.07 0.83
CA VAL A 129 -19.84 1.30 1.36
C VAL A 129 -21.28 1.48 0.83
N ARG A 130 -21.54 1.07 -0.42
CA ARG A 130 -22.89 1.06 -0.99
C ARG A 130 -23.85 0.22 -0.17
N ARG A 131 -23.42 -0.93 0.36
CA ARG A 131 -24.30 -1.85 1.11
C ARG A 131 -24.75 -1.27 2.45
N THR A 132 -23.93 -0.42 3.07
CA THR A 132 -24.25 0.20 4.35
C THR A 132 -24.95 1.55 4.19
N ASN A 133 -24.48 2.39 3.26
CA ASN A 133 -24.84 3.81 3.18
C ASN A 133 -25.39 4.25 1.81
N GLY A 134 -25.53 3.32 0.85
CA GLY A 134 -26.15 3.57 -0.45
C GLY A 134 -25.17 4.02 -1.54
N PRO A 135 -25.65 4.09 -2.80
CA PRO A 135 -24.79 4.21 -3.98
C PRO A 135 -23.98 5.51 -4.06
N ALA A 136 -24.50 6.63 -3.55
CA ALA A 136 -23.76 7.90 -3.53
C ALA A 136 -22.53 7.83 -2.61
N ALA A 137 -22.67 7.21 -1.43
CA ALA A 137 -21.57 7.04 -0.48
C ALA A 137 -20.51 6.09 -1.06
N GLY A 138 -20.96 5.02 -1.71
CA GLY A 138 -20.08 4.10 -2.42
C GLY A 138 -19.30 4.80 -3.54
N LEU A 139 -19.95 5.61 -4.38
CA LEU A 139 -19.28 6.32 -5.47
C LEU A 139 -18.24 7.29 -4.93
N LEU A 140 -18.59 8.03 -3.89
CA LEU A 140 -17.67 8.98 -3.27
C LEU A 140 -16.46 8.27 -2.66
N ALA A 141 -16.67 7.17 -1.92
CA ALA A 141 -15.56 6.37 -1.38
C ALA A 141 -14.65 5.81 -2.49
N GLY A 142 -15.23 5.23 -3.54
CA GLY A 142 -14.44 4.74 -4.68
C GLY A 142 -13.67 5.86 -5.39
N THR A 143 -14.30 7.01 -5.59
CA THR A 143 -13.65 8.21 -6.19
C THR A 143 -12.50 8.71 -5.33
N VAL A 144 -12.68 8.79 -4.00
CA VAL A 144 -11.62 9.21 -3.09
C VAL A 144 -10.43 8.26 -3.15
N LEU A 145 -10.66 6.93 -3.14
CA LEU A 145 -9.56 5.96 -3.28
C LEU A 145 -8.84 6.11 -4.63
N ALA A 146 -9.60 6.28 -5.72
CA ALA A 146 -9.04 6.46 -7.07
C ALA A 146 -8.19 7.74 -7.21
N LEU A 147 -8.55 8.79 -6.49
CA LEU A 147 -7.90 10.11 -6.52
C LEU A 147 -7.01 10.37 -5.30
N THR A 148 -6.58 9.31 -4.60
CA THR A 148 -5.58 9.40 -3.54
C THR A 148 -4.19 9.20 -4.17
N PRO A 149 -3.24 10.15 -4.04
CA PRO A 149 -1.98 10.12 -4.79
C PRO A 149 -1.15 8.87 -4.53
N VAL A 150 -0.97 8.48 -3.26
CA VAL A 150 -0.24 7.25 -2.92
C VAL A 150 -0.92 5.98 -3.43
N ALA A 151 -2.25 5.99 -3.55
CA ALA A 151 -2.99 4.86 -4.10
C ALA A 151 -2.75 4.74 -5.60
N ALA A 152 -2.87 5.83 -6.35
CA ALA A 152 -2.58 5.84 -7.78
C ALA A 152 -1.12 5.46 -8.08
N LEU A 153 -0.18 5.91 -7.25
CA LEU A 153 1.22 5.54 -7.34
C LEU A 153 1.41 4.02 -7.17
N MET A 154 0.93 3.47 -6.06
CA MET A 154 1.17 2.07 -5.67
C MET A 154 0.35 1.06 -6.46
N PHE A 155 -0.81 1.43 -7.00
CA PHE A 155 -1.50 0.58 -7.97
C PHE A 155 -0.84 0.56 -9.35
N ARG A 156 0.12 1.45 -9.62
CA ARG A 156 0.93 1.47 -10.86
C ARG A 156 2.36 0.97 -10.64
N TYR A 157 2.65 0.42 -9.46
CA TYR A 157 3.97 -0.04 -9.07
C TYR A 157 3.98 -1.53 -8.76
N ASN A 158 5.14 -2.18 -8.90
CA ASN A 158 5.32 -3.63 -8.69
C ASN A 158 5.69 -3.99 -7.25
N ASN A 159 5.50 -3.07 -6.29
CA ASN A 159 5.59 -3.38 -4.88
C ASN A 159 4.42 -4.31 -4.45
N PRO A 160 4.53 -5.03 -3.31
CA PRO A 160 3.46 -5.93 -2.84
C PRO A 160 2.13 -5.22 -2.46
N ASP A 161 2.11 -3.89 -2.46
CA ASP A 161 1.04 -3.07 -1.91
C ASP A 161 -0.30 -3.17 -2.65
N ALA A 162 -0.32 -3.34 -3.98
CA ALA A 162 -1.60 -3.42 -4.71
C ALA A 162 -2.40 -4.66 -4.32
N LEU A 163 -1.75 -5.83 -4.27
CA LEU A 163 -2.38 -7.08 -3.88
C LEU A 163 -2.77 -7.06 -2.42
N LEU A 164 -1.91 -6.50 -1.55
CA LEU A 164 -2.23 -6.28 -0.15
C LEU A 164 -3.53 -5.50 -0.01
N VAL A 165 -3.63 -4.30 -0.59
CA VAL A 165 -4.81 -3.44 -0.43
C VAL A 165 -6.07 -4.07 -1.00
N LEU A 166 -5.98 -4.74 -2.16
CA LEU A 166 -7.11 -5.48 -2.70
C LEU A 166 -7.62 -6.53 -1.68
N LEU A 167 -6.73 -7.33 -1.10
CA LEU A 167 -7.10 -8.37 -0.13
C LEU A 167 -7.66 -7.78 1.17
N LEU A 168 -7.12 -6.66 1.66
CA LEU A 168 -7.67 -5.96 2.83
C LEU A 168 -9.09 -5.43 2.55
N VAL A 169 -9.34 -4.89 1.36
CA VAL A 169 -10.68 -4.44 0.95
C VAL A 169 -11.62 -5.62 0.73
N VAL A 170 -11.15 -6.77 0.21
CA VAL A 170 -11.92 -8.02 0.17
C VAL A 170 -12.32 -8.46 1.57
N ALA A 171 -11.41 -8.41 2.53
CA ALA A 171 -11.69 -8.75 3.93
C ALA A 171 -12.76 -7.83 4.53
N ALA A 172 -12.65 -6.51 4.35
CA ALA A 172 -13.67 -5.56 4.77
C ALA A 172 -15.02 -5.77 4.07
N TYR A 173 -15.03 -6.02 2.76
CA TYR A 173 -16.25 -6.36 2.03
C TYR A 173 -16.91 -7.61 2.59
N ALA A 174 -16.13 -8.65 2.89
CA ALA A 174 -16.64 -9.87 3.52
C ALA A 174 -17.23 -9.58 4.91
N VAL A 175 -16.59 -8.77 5.75
CA VAL A 175 -17.18 -8.35 7.04
C VAL A 175 -18.48 -7.56 6.86
N VAL A 176 -18.56 -6.65 5.89
CA VAL A 176 -19.82 -5.96 5.55
C VAL A 176 -20.91 -6.97 5.14
N ARG A 177 -20.56 -8.00 4.37
CA ARG A 177 -21.49 -9.09 4.02
C ARG A 177 -21.92 -9.92 5.23
N ALA A 178 -21.06 -10.08 6.23
CA ALA A 178 -21.36 -10.78 7.47
C ALA A 178 -22.43 -10.07 8.32
N ILE A 179 -22.60 -8.75 8.14
CA ILE A 179 -23.68 -7.98 8.78
C ILE A 179 -25.05 -8.34 8.16
N ASP A 180 -25.09 -8.49 6.83
CA ASP A 180 -26.33 -8.72 6.07
C ASP A 180 -26.81 -10.18 6.08
N ALA A 181 -25.90 -11.15 6.26
CA ALA A 181 -26.15 -12.55 5.93
C ALA A 181 -25.38 -13.51 6.87
N ASN A 182 -25.25 -14.78 6.48
CA ASN A 182 -24.53 -15.85 7.20
C ASN A 182 -23.12 -15.40 7.67
N PRO A 183 -22.96 -15.00 8.95
CA PRO A 183 -21.73 -14.35 9.40
C PRO A 183 -20.54 -15.30 9.38
N THR A 184 -20.75 -16.59 9.66
CA THR A 184 -19.69 -17.59 9.71
C THR A 184 -18.93 -17.69 8.40
N ARG A 185 -19.64 -17.86 7.27
CA ARG A 185 -19.01 -17.98 5.94
C ARG A 185 -18.22 -16.72 5.59
N TRP A 186 -18.81 -15.56 5.84
CA TRP A 186 -18.20 -14.28 5.45
C TRP A 186 -17.01 -13.91 6.34
N VAL A 187 -17.06 -14.20 7.63
CA VAL A 187 -15.90 -14.02 8.52
C VAL A 187 -14.78 -15.01 8.18
N ALA A 188 -15.11 -16.25 7.80
CA ALA A 188 -14.11 -17.20 7.27
C ALA A 188 -13.44 -16.65 5.99
N LEU A 189 -14.22 -16.14 5.03
CA LEU A 189 -13.67 -15.52 3.81
C LEU A 189 -12.82 -14.28 4.10
N SER A 190 -13.20 -13.49 5.11
CA SER A 190 -12.34 -12.40 5.61
C SER A 190 -11.02 -12.93 6.13
N GLY A 191 -11.04 -14.04 6.89
CA GLY A 191 -9.84 -14.73 7.35
C GLY A 191 -8.96 -15.21 6.21
N VAL A 192 -9.53 -15.86 5.19
CA VAL A 192 -8.80 -16.30 3.99
C VAL A 192 -8.10 -15.13 3.31
N ALA A 193 -8.82 -14.02 3.08
CA ALA A 193 -8.25 -12.83 2.46
C ALA A 193 -7.09 -12.24 3.29
N LEU A 194 -7.23 -12.19 4.61
CA LEU A 194 -6.16 -11.74 5.52
C LEU A 194 -4.96 -12.70 5.53
N GLY A 195 -5.17 -14.00 5.38
CA GLY A 195 -4.10 -15.00 5.29
C GLY A 195 -3.27 -14.82 4.02
N PHE A 196 -3.92 -14.65 2.87
CA PHE A 196 -3.21 -14.29 1.64
C PHE A 196 -2.59 -12.89 1.71
N ALA A 197 -3.23 -11.91 2.38
CA ALA A 197 -2.64 -10.59 2.60
C ALA A 197 -1.35 -10.68 3.42
N PHE A 198 -1.30 -11.56 4.43
CA PHE A 198 -0.06 -11.87 5.15
C PHE A 198 1.01 -12.45 4.21
N LEU A 199 0.64 -13.32 3.27
CA LEU A 199 1.56 -13.83 2.23
C LEU A 199 1.96 -12.78 1.18
N THR A 200 1.40 -11.57 1.21
CA THR A 200 1.89 -10.44 0.38
C THR A 200 2.88 -9.56 1.13
N LYS A 201 2.56 -9.20 2.38
CA LYS A 201 3.27 -8.14 3.13
C LYS A 201 3.21 -8.32 4.65
N LEU A 202 3.20 -9.57 5.11
CA LEU A 202 3.44 -9.95 6.51
C LEU A 202 2.52 -9.19 7.49
N MET A 203 3.07 -8.71 8.62
CA MET A 203 2.34 -8.02 9.70
C MET A 203 1.58 -6.77 9.24
N GLN A 204 1.93 -6.15 8.11
CA GLN A 204 1.18 -4.99 7.62
C GLN A 204 -0.28 -5.34 7.30
N ALA A 205 -0.56 -6.61 6.95
CA ALA A 205 -1.93 -7.09 6.74
C ALA A 205 -2.80 -7.02 8.01
N PHE A 206 -2.19 -6.99 9.20
CA PHE A 206 -2.93 -7.09 10.46
C PHE A 206 -3.44 -5.75 10.98
N LEU A 207 -3.04 -4.62 10.38
CA LEU A 207 -3.46 -3.27 10.78
C LEU A 207 -4.98 -3.08 10.77
N VAL A 208 -5.70 -3.84 9.94
CA VAL A 208 -7.16 -3.73 9.80
C VAL A 208 -7.93 -4.67 10.72
N ILE A 209 -7.28 -5.69 11.29
CA ILE A 209 -7.93 -6.75 12.08
C ILE A 209 -8.73 -6.18 13.26
N PRO A 210 -8.22 -5.22 14.06
CA PRO A 210 -8.99 -4.69 15.19
C PRO A 210 -10.33 -4.09 14.78
N ALA A 211 -10.36 -3.38 13.64
CA ALA A 211 -11.59 -2.77 13.12
C ALA A 211 -12.58 -3.84 12.60
N LEU A 212 -12.08 -4.81 11.83
CA LEU A 212 -12.89 -5.93 11.34
C LEU A 212 -13.50 -6.73 12.48
N ALA A 213 -12.69 -7.06 13.50
CA ALA A 213 -13.14 -7.82 14.66
C ALA A 213 -14.17 -7.04 15.49
N ALA A 214 -13.96 -5.73 15.69
CA ALA A 214 -14.92 -4.88 16.40
C ALA A 214 -16.29 -4.87 15.70
N VAL A 215 -16.32 -4.79 14.37
CA VAL A 215 -17.57 -4.85 13.60
C VAL A 215 -18.25 -6.21 13.76
N VAL A 216 -17.51 -7.31 13.70
CA VAL A 216 -18.08 -8.64 13.93
C VAL A 216 -18.69 -8.73 15.33
N LEU A 217 -17.99 -8.28 16.37
CA LEU A 217 -18.47 -8.33 17.76
C LEU A 217 -19.67 -7.42 18.02
N VAL A 218 -19.77 -6.27 17.35
CA VAL A 218 -20.80 -5.27 17.64
C VAL A 218 -22.03 -5.43 16.73
N ALA A 219 -21.82 -5.60 15.43
CA ALA A 219 -22.83 -5.40 14.40
C ALA A 219 -23.39 -6.69 13.78
N THR A 220 -22.71 -7.84 13.90
CA THR A 220 -23.25 -9.09 13.34
C THR A 220 -24.34 -9.73 14.22
N ALA A 221 -25.20 -10.52 13.59
CA ALA A 221 -26.30 -11.23 14.26
C ALA A 221 -25.79 -12.36 15.20
N GLY A 222 -26.66 -12.81 16.11
CA GLY A 222 -26.36 -13.86 17.09
C GLY A 222 -25.90 -13.33 18.45
N GLY A 223 -25.73 -14.22 19.43
CA GLY A 223 -25.22 -13.88 20.78
C GLY A 223 -23.71 -13.60 20.79
N VAL A 224 -23.18 -13.13 21.91
CA VAL A 224 -21.74 -12.81 22.05
C VAL A 224 -20.85 -14.02 21.70
N TRP A 225 -21.20 -15.21 22.21
CA TRP A 225 -20.47 -16.45 21.91
C TRP A 225 -20.51 -16.85 20.43
N THR A 226 -21.60 -16.58 19.72
CA THR A 226 -21.67 -16.80 18.26
C THR A 226 -20.67 -15.93 17.54
N ARG A 227 -20.52 -14.67 17.95
CA ARG A 227 -19.59 -13.71 17.32
C ARG A 227 -18.14 -14.06 17.64
N VAL A 228 -17.85 -14.45 18.88
CA VAL A 228 -16.53 -14.97 19.29
C VAL A 228 -16.18 -16.21 18.48
N ARG A 229 -17.10 -17.18 18.35
CA ARG A 229 -16.91 -18.37 17.51
C ARG A 229 -16.62 -17.98 16.05
N ASN A 230 -17.35 -17.02 15.50
CA ASN A 230 -17.11 -16.57 14.12
C ASN A 230 -15.72 -15.96 13.97
N LEU A 231 -15.25 -15.18 14.96
CA LEU A 231 -13.87 -14.68 14.97
C LEU A 231 -12.83 -15.80 15.03
N LEU A 232 -13.06 -16.82 15.86
CA LEU A 232 -12.17 -18.00 15.92
C LEU A 232 -12.14 -18.76 14.59
N ILE A 233 -13.27 -18.86 13.90
CA ILE A 233 -13.34 -19.44 12.54
C ILE A 233 -12.58 -18.57 11.54
N GLY A 234 -12.72 -17.24 11.60
CA GLY A 234 -11.93 -16.32 10.78
C GLY A 234 -10.44 -16.46 11.03
N LEU A 235 -10.02 -16.55 12.30
CA LEU A 235 -8.63 -16.77 12.70
C LEU A 235 -8.11 -18.12 12.16
N ALA A 236 -8.86 -19.20 12.33
CA ALA A 236 -8.48 -20.51 11.81
C ALA A 236 -8.36 -20.50 10.28
N ALA A 237 -9.26 -19.82 9.57
CA ALA A 237 -9.19 -19.67 8.12
C ALA A 237 -7.98 -18.84 7.68
N MET A 238 -7.62 -17.78 8.43
CA MET A 238 -6.42 -16.98 8.19
C MET A 238 -5.15 -17.81 8.37
N ILE A 239 -5.06 -18.56 9.48
CA ILE A 239 -3.94 -19.46 9.77
C ILE A 239 -3.84 -20.54 8.69
N ALA A 240 -4.94 -21.15 8.27
CA ALA A 240 -4.91 -22.16 7.21
C ALA A 240 -4.43 -21.58 5.86
N SER A 241 -4.87 -20.36 5.52
CA SER A 241 -4.59 -19.74 4.21
C SER A 241 -3.16 -19.20 4.08
N ALA A 242 -2.54 -18.78 5.20
CA ALA A 242 -1.13 -18.42 5.23
C ALA A 242 -0.24 -19.62 5.58
N GLY A 243 -0.64 -20.39 6.59
CA GLY A 243 0.14 -21.42 7.27
C GLY A 243 0.64 -22.55 6.38
N TRP A 244 -0.11 -22.92 5.34
CA TRP A 244 0.36 -23.94 4.40
C TRP A 244 1.70 -23.54 3.75
N TYR A 245 1.88 -22.26 3.43
CA TYR A 245 3.10 -21.77 2.80
C TYR A 245 4.24 -21.64 3.81
N LEU A 246 3.95 -21.18 5.03
CA LEU A 246 4.94 -21.17 6.11
C LEU A 246 5.45 -22.60 6.40
N LEU A 247 4.53 -23.57 6.46
CA LEU A 247 4.87 -24.98 6.64
C LEU A 247 5.69 -25.51 5.45
N LEU A 248 5.34 -25.15 4.22
CA LEU A 248 6.11 -25.52 3.04
C LEU A 248 7.56 -25.03 3.16
N VAL A 249 7.78 -23.75 3.48
CA VAL A 249 9.14 -23.19 3.63
C VAL A 249 9.90 -23.86 4.78
N GLN A 250 9.23 -24.14 5.89
CA GLN A 250 9.84 -24.76 7.07
C GLN A 250 10.23 -26.22 6.84
N LEU A 251 9.44 -26.97 6.06
CA LEU A 251 9.64 -28.39 5.82
C LEU A 251 10.52 -28.68 4.60
N TRP A 252 10.64 -27.74 3.67
CA TRP A 252 11.47 -27.89 2.49
C TRP A 252 12.96 -27.83 2.86
N PRO A 253 13.80 -28.80 2.42
CA PRO A 253 15.21 -28.84 2.78
C PRO A 253 15.95 -27.54 2.46
N ALA A 254 16.69 -27.01 3.44
CA ALA A 254 17.29 -25.67 3.37
C ALA A 254 18.35 -25.53 2.25
N ASP A 255 19.01 -26.62 1.89
CA ASP A 255 19.97 -26.73 0.78
C ASP A 255 19.30 -26.87 -0.60
N ALA A 256 18.00 -27.16 -0.64
CA ALA A 256 17.21 -27.36 -1.85
C ALA A 256 16.21 -26.22 -2.14
N ARG A 257 16.27 -25.11 -1.40
CA ARG A 257 15.45 -23.90 -1.59
C ARG A 257 16.32 -22.63 -1.48
N PRO A 258 15.88 -21.49 -2.02
CA PRO A 258 16.58 -20.23 -1.78
C PRO A 258 16.62 -19.88 -0.27
N TYR A 259 17.63 -19.10 0.11
CA TYR A 259 17.67 -18.47 1.41
C TYR A 259 16.52 -17.46 1.56
N ILE A 260 15.87 -17.39 2.72
CA ILE A 260 14.83 -16.39 3.00
C ILE A 260 15.50 -15.05 3.30
N GLY A 261 15.52 -14.17 2.30
CA GLY A 261 16.19 -12.87 2.39
C GLY A 261 15.63 -11.97 3.49
N GLY A 262 16.52 -11.27 4.20
CA GLY A 262 16.19 -10.41 5.33
C GLY A 262 15.84 -11.15 6.61
N SER A 263 16.13 -12.45 6.69
CA SER A 263 16.08 -13.23 7.93
C SER A 263 17.49 -13.55 8.43
N THR A 264 17.64 -13.84 9.73
CA THR A 264 18.96 -14.21 10.29
C THR A 264 19.25 -15.71 10.25
N ASP A 265 18.21 -16.54 10.19
CA ASP A 265 18.27 -18.00 10.36
C ASP A 265 17.58 -18.75 9.21
N ASN A 266 17.43 -18.11 8.04
CA ASN A 266 16.76 -18.69 6.87
C ASN A 266 15.27 -19.02 7.13
N SER A 267 14.60 -18.24 7.97
CA SER A 267 13.21 -18.47 8.41
C SER A 267 12.25 -17.37 7.94
N LEU A 268 11.16 -17.79 7.30
CA LEU A 268 10.06 -16.89 6.94
C LEU A 268 9.32 -16.36 8.18
N LEU A 269 9.29 -17.13 9.27
CA LEU A 269 8.63 -16.70 10.51
C LEU A 269 9.47 -15.65 11.24
N GLU A 270 10.79 -15.83 11.27
CA GLU A 270 11.72 -14.82 11.80
C GLU A 270 11.61 -13.53 10.98
N LEU A 271 11.63 -13.63 9.64
CA LEU A 271 11.35 -12.48 8.77
C LEU A 271 10.03 -11.80 9.17
N ALA A 272 8.95 -12.58 9.28
CA ALA A 272 7.60 -12.08 9.57
C ALA A 272 7.48 -11.33 10.90
N ILE A 273 8.07 -11.87 11.96
CA ILE A 273 7.89 -11.38 13.33
C ILE A 273 9.02 -10.43 13.76
N GLY A 274 10.25 -10.70 13.33
CA GLY A 274 11.47 -9.99 13.66
C GLY A 274 11.56 -8.65 12.93
N TYR A 275 12.55 -8.50 12.04
CA TYR A 275 12.84 -7.23 11.38
C TYR A 275 11.64 -6.67 10.59
N ASN A 276 10.94 -7.48 9.78
CA ASN A 276 9.83 -6.97 8.95
C ASN A 276 8.53 -6.74 9.76
N GLY A 277 8.44 -7.26 10.99
CA GLY A 277 7.27 -7.20 11.87
C GLY A 277 7.45 -6.25 13.05
N LEU A 278 7.66 -6.81 14.25
CA LEU A 278 7.78 -6.08 15.51
C LEU A 278 8.95 -5.10 15.49
N GLY A 279 10.06 -5.44 14.82
CA GLY A 279 11.21 -4.57 14.68
C GLY A 279 10.87 -3.23 14.01
N ARG A 280 9.90 -3.19 13.07
CA ARG A 280 9.48 -1.93 12.45
C ARG A 280 8.67 -1.05 13.39
N VAL A 281 7.90 -1.65 14.28
CA VAL A 281 7.03 -0.93 15.23
C VAL A 281 7.84 -0.47 16.44
N LEU A 282 8.61 -1.38 17.04
CA LEU A 282 9.31 -1.17 18.30
C LEU A 282 10.75 -0.66 18.12
N GLY A 283 11.32 -0.77 16.92
CA GLY A 283 12.77 -0.64 16.67
C GLY A 283 13.50 -1.96 16.90
N GLY A 284 14.74 -2.10 16.43
CA GLY A 284 15.56 -3.30 16.66
C GLY A 284 16.72 -3.46 15.68
N SER A 285 17.48 -4.55 15.80
CA SER A 285 18.49 -4.93 14.80
C SER A 285 17.86 -5.02 13.40
N GLY A 286 18.58 -4.58 12.37
CA GLY A 286 18.07 -4.43 11.00
C GLY A 286 17.15 -3.22 10.78
N ASN A 287 16.49 -2.70 11.83
CA ASN A 287 15.68 -1.46 11.80
C ASN A 287 16.42 -0.33 12.54
N PRO A 288 17.40 0.33 11.92
CA PRO A 288 18.08 1.46 12.56
C PRO A 288 17.04 2.48 13.00
N THR A 289 16.98 2.71 14.31
CA THR A 289 16.13 3.76 14.88
C THR A 289 16.90 5.07 14.81
N ARG A 290 16.22 6.14 14.39
CA ARG A 290 16.80 7.48 14.48
C ARG A 290 16.87 7.87 15.95
N THR A 291 18.08 7.95 16.51
CA THR A 291 18.29 8.55 17.84
C THR A 291 18.14 10.07 17.73
N PRO A 292 17.38 10.72 18.63
CA PRO A 292 17.36 12.18 18.69
C PRO A 292 18.79 12.70 18.91
N GLY A 293 19.34 13.44 17.93
CA GLY A 293 20.69 14.02 17.99
C GLY A 293 21.78 13.32 17.16
N GLY A 294 21.48 12.22 16.46
CA GLY A 294 22.39 11.64 15.45
C GLY A 294 22.53 12.54 14.22
N SER A 295 23.67 12.45 13.50
CA SER A 295 24.15 13.37 12.44
C SER A 295 23.26 13.57 11.20
N GLY A 296 22.01 13.12 11.20
CA GLY A 296 20.97 13.66 10.36
C GLY A 296 20.11 14.60 11.19
N GLY A 297 20.35 15.91 11.12
CA GLY A 297 19.47 16.90 11.76
C GLY A 297 18.00 16.77 11.28
N PRO A 298 17.03 17.29 12.04
CA PRO A 298 15.65 17.43 11.54
C PRO A 298 15.69 18.15 10.19
N GLY A 299 15.14 17.52 9.14
CA GLY A 299 15.15 18.07 7.77
C GLY A 299 16.28 17.62 6.84
N GLY A 300 17.15 16.68 7.25
CA GLY A 300 18.13 16.08 6.31
C GLY A 300 17.46 15.20 5.23
N PRO A 301 18.01 15.11 4.00
CA PRO A 301 17.41 14.35 2.87
C PRO A 301 17.07 12.89 3.20
N GLY A 302 17.88 12.23 4.04
CA GLY A 302 17.62 10.86 4.50
C GLY A 302 16.52 10.73 5.56
N GLY A 303 16.15 11.79 6.26
CA GLY A 303 15.08 11.79 7.27
C GLY A 303 13.69 11.69 6.64
N ALA A 304 13.44 12.42 5.55
CA ALA A 304 12.17 12.36 4.82
C ALA A 304 11.98 11.02 4.07
N ALA A 305 13.07 10.43 3.56
CA ALA A 305 13.05 9.16 2.83
C ALA A 305 12.54 7.96 3.65
N PHE A 306 12.71 8.01 4.98
CA PHE A 306 12.25 6.98 5.93
C PHE A 306 11.15 7.46 6.89
N GLY A 307 10.30 8.37 6.39
CA GLY A 307 9.07 8.76 7.07
C GLY A 307 9.25 9.82 8.17
N GLY A 308 10.43 10.41 8.37
CA GLY A 308 10.65 11.40 9.43
C GLY A 308 10.42 10.87 10.85
N ASP A 309 10.34 11.77 11.81
CA ASP A 309 10.27 11.42 13.23
C ASP A 309 8.90 10.78 13.61
N PRO A 310 8.89 9.69 14.39
CA PRO A 310 7.67 9.11 14.92
C PRO A 310 6.90 10.11 15.80
N GLY A 311 5.58 10.18 15.63
CA GLY A 311 4.73 11.06 16.42
C GLY A 311 3.34 11.24 15.82
N PHE A 312 2.41 11.77 16.63
CA PHE A 312 1.01 11.98 16.22
C PHE A 312 0.86 12.84 14.94
N THR A 313 1.78 13.78 14.72
CA THR A 313 1.77 14.67 13.55
C THR A 313 2.43 14.07 12.31
N ARG A 314 3.00 12.86 12.39
CA ARG A 314 3.83 12.27 11.32
C ARG A 314 3.09 12.17 9.98
N MET A 315 1.82 11.76 10.00
CA MET A 315 1.00 11.68 8.78
C MET A 315 0.86 13.04 8.09
N PHE A 316 0.88 14.13 8.86
CA PHE A 316 0.77 15.50 8.34
C PHE A 316 2.12 16.11 7.96
N GLY A 317 3.25 15.47 8.32
CA GLY A 317 4.60 15.96 8.05
C GLY A 317 5.00 15.94 6.57
N GLU A 318 6.23 16.35 6.27
CA GLU A 318 6.74 16.49 4.89
C GLU A 318 6.68 15.18 4.08
N ALA A 319 7.04 14.07 4.72
CA ALA A 319 7.13 12.76 4.08
C ALA A 319 5.77 12.16 3.70
N PHE A 320 4.72 12.36 4.51
CA PHE A 320 3.43 11.68 4.36
C PHE A 320 2.28 12.58 3.95
N GLY A 321 2.36 13.89 4.24
CA GLY A 321 1.22 14.79 4.12
C GLY A 321 0.59 14.78 2.74
N THR A 322 1.41 14.78 1.69
CA THR A 322 0.94 14.74 0.30
C THR A 322 0.71 13.36 -0.27
N GLU A 323 1.12 12.31 0.44
CA GLU A 323 0.79 10.94 0.07
C GLU A 323 -0.68 10.65 0.43
N ILE A 324 -1.09 10.99 1.66
CA ILE A 324 -2.35 10.48 2.23
C ILE A 324 -3.23 11.50 2.96
N SER A 325 -2.67 12.62 3.44
CA SER A 325 -3.39 13.47 4.40
C SER A 325 -4.34 14.50 3.80
N TRP A 326 -4.48 14.59 2.48
CA TRP A 326 -5.37 15.55 1.80
C TRP A 326 -6.78 15.63 2.41
N LEU A 327 -7.39 14.47 2.65
CA LEU A 327 -8.74 14.37 3.22
C LEU A 327 -8.76 13.82 4.64
N LEU A 328 -7.59 13.53 5.23
CA LEU A 328 -7.50 12.92 6.56
C LEU A 328 -8.10 13.83 7.66
N PRO A 329 -7.86 15.16 7.72
CA PRO A 329 -8.53 16.02 8.68
C PRO A 329 -10.06 15.97 8.58
N ALA A 330 -10.60 16.06 7.36
CA ALA A 330 -12.05 15.96 7.14
C ALA A 330 -12.60 14.59 7.52
N ALA A 331 -11.85 13.50 7.28
CA ALA A 331 -12.24 12.17 7.70
C ALA A 331 -12.30 12.05 9.23
N VAL A 332 -11.35 12.64 9.96
CA VAL A 332 -11.39 12.69 11.43
C VAL A 332 -12.63 13.47 11.93
N ILE A 333 -12.89 14.65 11.37
CA ILE A 333 -14.08 15.45 11.72
C ILE A 333 -15.36 14.66 11.43
N GLY A 334 -15.46 14.06 10.25
CA GLY A 334 -16.59 13.25 9.81
C GLY A 334 -16.81 12.01 10.69
N LEU A 335 -15.73 11.35 11.13
CA LEU A 335 -15.78 10.21 12.03
C LEU A 335 -16.30 10.62 13.41
N ILE A 336 -15.79 11.71 13.98
CA ILE A 336 -16.23 12.22 15.29
C ILE A 336 -17.71 12.62 15.23
N ALA A 337 -18.10 13.39 14.21
CA ALA A 337 -19.48 13.80 14.02
C ALA A 337 -20.41 12.61 13.78
N GLY A 338 -20.00 11.66 12.94
CA GLY A 338 -20.75 10.44 12.67
C GLY A 338 -20.95 9.60 13.93
N ALA A 339 -19.88 9.40 14.71
CA ALA A 339 -19.96 8.69 15.99
C ALA A 339 -20.90 9.41 16.96
N TRP A 340 -20.83 10.74 17.05
CA TRP A 340 -21.72 11.54 17.87
C TRP A 340 -23.18 11.41 17.45
N PHE A 341 -23.50 11.63 16.17
CA PHE A 341 -24.88 11.57 15.68
C PHE A 341 -25.49 10.16 15.77
N THR A 342 -24.67 9.12 15.66
CA THR A 342 -25.12 7.72 15.77
C THR A 342 -25.00 7.12 17.18
N ARG A 343 -24.50 7.86 18.19
CA ARG A 343 -24.22 7.33 19.54
C ARG A 343 -25.42 6.71 20.26
N ARG A 344 -26.64 7.19 19.95
CA ARG A 344 -27.90 6.69 20.53
C ARG A 344 -28.59 5.65 19.63
N GLY A 345 -28.01 5.34 18.47
CA GLY A 345 -28.52 4.33 17.56
C GLY A 345 -28.32 2.92 18.09
N MET A 346 -29.08 1.97 17.55
CA MET A 346 -28.90 0.55 17.86
C MET A 346 -27.50 0.09 17.46
N ARG A 347 -26.94 -0.88 18.18
CA ARG A 347 -25.61 -1.43 17.87
C ARG A 347 -25.49 -2.01 16.46
N THR A 348 -26.61 -2.42 15.86
CA THR A 348 -26.74 -2.99 14.52
C THR A 348 -27.03 -1.95 13.44
N ASP A 349 -27.02 -0.65 13.79
CA ASP A 349 -27.14 0.43 12.82
C ASP A 349 -26.02 0.35 11.78
N ARG A 350 -26.40 0.40 10.48
CA ARG A 350 -25.46 0.20 9.36
C ARG A 350 -24.45 1.33 9.26
N THR A 351 -24.86 2.57 9.52
CA THR A 351 -23.96 3.74 9.49
C THR A 351 -22.93 3.64 10.61
N ARG A 352 -23.37 3.30 11.83
CA ARG A 352 -22.47 3.06 12.96
C ARG A 352 -21.50 1.92 12.69
N ALA A 353 -21.95 0.82 12.09
CA ALA A 353 -21.09 -0.29 11.71
C ALA A 353 -20.06 0.12 10.63
N ALA A 354 -20.46 0.92 9.65
CA ALA A 354 -19.56 1.44 8.62
C ALA A 354 -18.51 2.40 9.21
N LEU A 355 -18.91 3.32 10.10
CA LEU A 355 -17.99 4.22 10.79
C LEU A 355 -17.02 3.46 11.71
N LEU A 356 -17.49 2.41 12.39
CA LEU A 356 -16.62 1.54 13.18
C LEU A 356 -15.59 0.81 12.30
N LEU A 357 -16.03 0.31 11.14
CA LEU A 357 -15.16 -0.39 10.19
C LEU A 357 -14.09 0.55 9.61
N TRP A 358 -14.51 1.57 8.87
CA TRP A 358 -13.62 2.43 8.11
C TRP A 358 -12.86 3.40 9.02
N GLY A 359 -13.53 3.91 10.06
CA GLY A 359 -12.91 4.77 11.06
C GLY A 359 -11.94 4.00 11.96
N GLY A 360 -12.31 2.79 12.40
CA GLY A 360 -11.40 1.92 13.15
C GLY A 360 -10.17 1.53 12.33
N TRP A 361 -10.36 1.17 11.06
CA TRP A 361 -9.26 0.91 10.12
C TRP A 361 -8.36 2.14 10.04
N MET A 362 -8.94 3.31 9.75
CA MET A 362 -8.21 4.56 9.61
C MET A 362 -7.40 4.90 10.85
N VAL A 363 -8.03 4.88 12.04
CA VAL A 363 -7.39 5.25 13.31
C VAL A 363 -6.27 4.29 13.68
N VAL A 364 -6.51 2.97 13.58
CA VAL A 364 -5.48 1.98 13.93
C VAL A 364 -4.30 2.07 12.97
N THR A 365 -4.57 2.14 11.66
CA THR A 365 -3.52 2.21 10.64
C THR A 365 -2.71 3.50 10.78
N ALA A 366 -3.37 4.66 10.89
CA ALA A 366 -2.70 5.94 11.08
C ALA A 366 -1.90 5.97 12.39
N GLY A 367 -2.44 5.41 13.48
CA GLY A 367 -1.76 5.30 14.76
C GLY A 367 -0.48 4.47 14.67
N VAL A 368 -0.55 3.25 14.12
CA VAL A 368 0.65 2.40 13.99
C VAL A 368 1.70 3.07 13.11
N LEU A 369 1.34 3.55 11.91
CA LEU A 369 2.30 4.21 11.01
C LEU A 369 2.93 5.47 11.63
N SER A 370 2.15 6.22 12.42
CA SER A 370 2.63 7.42 13.12
C SER A 370 3.70 7.10 14.17
N TYR A 371 3.59 5.96 14.87
CA TYR A 371 4.48 5.61 15.98
C TYR A 371 5.54 4.53 15.66
N MET A 372 5.51 3.95 14.46
CA MET A 372 6.55 3.00 13.99
C MET A 372 7.95 3.62 14.05
N LYS A 373 8.88 2.96 14.73
CA LYS A 373 10.25 3.48 14.96
C LYS A 373 11.29 3.02 13.95
N GLY A 374 11.04 1.92 13.25
CA GLY A 374 11.96 1.35 12.27
C GLY A 374 11.82 1.98 10.87
N ILE A 375 12.31 1.25 9.86
CA ILE A 375 12.25 1.69 8.46
C ILE A 375 10.80 1.79 8.02
N LEU A 376 10.39 3.01 7.66
CA LEU A 376 9.04 3.30 7.19
C LEU A 376 9.10 4.11 5.89
N HIS A 377 8.50 3.59 4.83
CA HIS A 377 8.43 4.32 3.57
C HIS A 377 7.13 5.10 3.44
N PRO A 378 7.16 6.32 2.85
CA PRO A 378 5.97 7.14 2.59
C PRO A 378 4.80 6.38 1.98
N TYR A 379 5.09 5.53 0.99
CA TYR A 379 4.08 4.79 0.24
C TYR A 379 3.34 3.72 1.05
N TYR A 380 3.80 3.33 2.25
CA TYR A 380 3.06 2.39 3.12
C TYR A 380 1.69 2.95 3.55
N THR A 381 1.51 4.26 3.44
CA THR A 381 0.23 4.94 3.71
C THR A 381 -0.88 4.58 2.72
N ILE A 382 -0.60 3.89 1.62
CA ILE A 382 -1.67 3.29 0.80
C ILE A 382 -2.60 2.40 1.64
N ALA A 383 -2.08 1.70 2.66
CA ALA A 383 -2.88 0.88 3.56
C ALA A 383 -3.93 1.70 4.34
N LEU A 384 -3.74 3.01 4.51
CA LEU A 384 -4.67 3.93 5.17
C LEU A 384 -5.79 4.42 4.22
N ALA A 385 -5.55 4.42 2.91
CA ALA A 385 -6.43 5.05 1.92
C ALA A 385 -7.87 4.50 1.91
N PRO A 386 -8.13 3.17 1.98
CA PRO A 386 -9.51 2.66 2.02
C PRO A 386 -10.29 3.12 3.26
N GLY A 387 -9.63 3.23 4.42
CA GLY A 387 -10.23 3.73 5.66
C GLY A 387 -10.66 5.19 5.53
N VAL A 388 -9.77 6.05 5.05
CA VAL A 388 -10.07 7.48 4.79
C VAL A 388 -11.21 7.61 3.79
N ALA A 389 -11.13 6.90 2.67
CA ALA A 389 -12.12 6.92 1.60
C ALA A 389 -13.51 6.46 2.08
N GLY A 390 -13.57 5.38 2.86
CA GLY A 390 -14.80 4.88 3.44
C GLY A 390 -15.44 5.87 4.41
N VAL A 391 -14.64 6.48 5.30
CA VAL A 391 -15.13 7.50 6.24
C VAL A 391 -15.65 8.73 5.52
N ILE A 392 -14.91 9.27 4.53
CA ILE A 392 -15.35 10.42 3.74
C ILE A 392 -16.65 10.11 2.99
N GLY A 393 -16.72 8.95 2.32
CA GLY A 393 -17.91 8.52 1.58
C GLY A 393 -19.16 8.43 2.47
N VAL A 394 -19.01 7.85 3.66
CA VAL A 394 -20.10 7.74 4.65
C VAL A 394 -20.46 9.11 5.23
N ALA A 395 -19.50 9.82 5.81
CA ALA A 395 -19.76 11.05 6.56
C ALA A 395 -20.36 12.14 5.68
N VAL A 396 -19.78 12.41 4.50
CA VAL A 396 -20.27 13.46 3.60
C VAL A 396 -21.71 13.18 3.17
N VAL A 397 -22.03 11.94 2.81
CA VAL A 397 -23.37 11.60 2.32
C VAL A 397 -24.42 11.60 3.44
N GLU A 398 -24.11 11.09 4.62
CA GLU A 398 -25.07 11.11 5.73
C GLU A 398 -25.29 12.54 6.25
N LEU A 399 -24.24 13.35 6.36
CA LEU A 399 -24.41 14.77 6.73
C LEU A 399 -25.16 15.54 5.65
N TRP A 400 -24.96 15.21 4.37
CA TRP A 400 -25.71 15.82 3.27
C TRP A 400 -27.19 15.46 3.32
N ARG A 401 -27.53 14.22 3.69
CA ARG A 401 -28.93 13.83 3.94
C ARG A 401 -29.53 14.62 5.10
N GLY A 402 -28.73 14.87 6.13
CA GLY A 402 -29.07 15.72 7.28
C GLY A 402 -29.04 17.23 7.04
N ARG A 403 -28.79 17.72 5.82
CA ARG A 403 -28.58 19.16 5.52
C ARG A 403 -29.72 20.11 5.91
N ALA A 404 -30.91 19.60 6.23
CA ALA A 404 -31.97 20.42 6.82
C ALA A 404 -31.57 20.95 8.22
N TYR A 405 -30.79 20.17 8.97
CA TYR A 405 -30.31 20.52 10.29
C TYR A 405 -29.06 21.40 10.21
N PHE A 406 -29.01 22.44 11.03
CA PHE A 406 -27.85 23.32 11.13
C PHE A 406 -26.58 22.56 11.51
N ALA A 407 -26.65 21.63 12.45
CA ALA A 407 -25.48 20.85 12.88
C ALA A 407 -24.82 20.07 11.73
N SER A 408 -25.62 19.45 10.84
CA SER A 408 -25.06 18.72 9.69
C SER A 408 -24.42 19.65 8.67
N ARG A 409 -25.04 20.80 8.41
CA ARG A 409 -24.48 21.87 7.56
C ARG A 409 -23.17 22.43 8.12
N LEU A 410 -23.14 22.67 9.43
CA LEU A 410 -21.96 23.13 10.14
C LEU A 410 -20.80 22.16 9.99
N VAL A 411 -21.02 20.87 10.24
CA VAL A 411 -19.98 19.86 10.11
C VAL A 411 -19.50 19.73 8.66
N LEU A 412 -20.40 19.75 7.66
CA LEU A 412 -20.01 19.74 6.24
C LEU A 412 -19.17 20.96 5.86
N GLY A 413 -19.59 22.16 6.30
CA GLY A 413 -18.84 23.39 6.09
C GLY A 413 -17.45 23.32 6.74
N LEU A 414 -17.36 22.83 7.98
CA LEU A 414 -16.09 22.64 8.68
C LEU A 414 -15.18 21.63 7.99
N MET A 415 -15.72 20.48 7.56
CA MET A 415 -14.96 19.49 6.79
C MET A 415 -14.36 20.12 5.52
N LEU A 416 -15.17 20.87 4.76
CA LEU A 416 -14.70 21.50 3.53
C LEU A 416 -13.68 22.62 3.78
N ALA A 417 -13.95 23.52 4.75
CA ALA A 417 -13.05 24.61 5.08
C ALA A 417 -11.69 24.10 5.56
N VAL A 418 -11.68 23.09 6.46
CA VAL A 418 -10.45 22.47 6.95
C VAL A 418 -9.70 21.76 5.81
N THR A 419 -10.39 21.05 4.92
CA THR A 419 -9.76 20.48 3.71
C THR A 419 -9.15 21.57 2.84
N GLY A 420 -9.83 22.71 2.64
CA GLY A 420 -9.31 23.83 1.86
C GLY A 420 -8.03 24.44 2.46
N VAL A 421 -8.04 24.72 3.76
CA VAL A 421 -6.86 25.22 4.49
C VAL A 421 -5.72 24.20 4.46
N TRP A 422 -6.02 22.93 4.72
CA TRP A 422 -4.99 21.89 4.72
C TRP A 422 -4.42 21.64 3.32
N SER A 423 -5.27 21.67 2.29
CA SER A 423 -4.82 21.58 0.90
C SER A 423 -3.94 22.76 0.49
N PHE A 424 -4.22 23.96 0.99
CA PHE A 424 -3.32 25.10 0.81
C PHE A 424 -1.93 24.80 1.39
N VAL A 425 -1.86 24.32 2.64
CA VAL A 425 -0.59 23.96 3.30
C VAL A 425 0.17 22.88 2.54
N LEU A 426 -0.54 21.87 2.01
CA LEU A 426 0.09 20.79 1.24
C LEU A 426 0.58 21.27 -0.12
N LEU A 427 -0.20 22.08 -0.84
CA LEU A 427 0.18 22.64 -2.14
C LEU A 427 1.31 23.67 -2.01
N ASP A 428 1.41 24.36 -0.87
CA ASP A 428 2.49 25.30 -0.57
C ASP A 428 3.88 24.64 -0.46
N ARG A 429 3.93 23.31 -0.35
CA ARG A 429 5.19 22.54 -0.40
C ARG A 429 5.80 22.47 -1.80
N THR A 430 5.01 22.80 -2.82
CA THR A 430 5.44 22.92 -4.23
C THR A 430 4.82 24.18 -4.81
N PRO A 431 5.22 25.38 -4.32
CA PRO A 431 4.51 26.61 -4.56
C PRO A 431 4.54 27.07 -6.02
N ASP A 432 5.53 26.61 -6.78
CA ASP A 432 5.73 26.91 -8.21
C ASP A 432 4.91 25.98 -9.13
N TRP A 433 4.47 24.83 -8.63
CA TRP A 433 3.65 23.88 -9.39
C TRP A 433 2.17 24.24 -9.23
N LEU A 434 1.55 24.73 -10.31
CA LEU A 434 0.17 25.24 -10.33
C LEU A 434 -0.12 26.28 -9.22
N PRO A 435 0.60 27.42 -9.19
CA PRO A 435 0.58 28.37 -8.06
C PRO A 435 -0.82 28.94 -7.73
N TRP A 436 -1.72 28.98 -8.72
CA TRP A 436 -3.09 29.45 -8.58
C TRP A 436 -4.02 28.47 -7.85
N LEU A 437 -3.68 27.16 -7.86
CA LEU A 437 -4.56 26.10 -7.34
C LEU A 437 -4.77 26.22 -5.84
N ARG A 438 -3.69 26.47 -5.06
CA ARG A 438 -3.77 26.62 -3.60
C ARG A 438 -4.73 27.74 -3.18
N TRP A 439 -4.65 28.90 -3.85
CA TRP A 439 -5.50 30.05 -3.56
C TRP A 439 -6.95 29.81 -3.99
N THR A 440 -7.16 29.23 -5.17
CA THR A 440 -8.49 28.91 -5.69
C THR A 440 -9.23 27.95 -4.77
N VAL A 441 -8.55 26.89 -4.34
CA VAL A 441 -9.10 25.90 -3.41
C VAL A 441 -9.38 26.52 -2.05
N LEU A 442 -8.45 27.29 -1.49
CA LEU A 442 -8.63 27.95 -0.20
C LEU A 442 -9.86 28.86 -0.19
N VAL A 443 -9.88 29.85 -1.10
CA VAL A 443 -10.95 30.86 -1.16
C VAL A 443 -12.29 30.21 -1.51
N GLY A 444 -12.29 29.31 -2.51
CA GLY A 444 -13.49 28.59 -2.93
C GLY A 444 -14.06 27.72 -1.80
N ALA A 445 -13.22 26.96 -1.11
CA ALA A 445 -13.65 26.08 -0.02
C ALA A 445 -14.25 26.87 1.14
N ILE A 446 -13.64 28.01 1.52
CA ILE A 446 -14.17 28.89 2.57
C ILE A 446 -15.51 29.49 2.15
N ALA A 447 -15.62 30.00 0.92
CA ALA A 447 -16.87 30.59 0.42
C ALA A 447 -18.01 29.55 0.37
N VAL A 448 -17.74 28.37 -0.19
CA VAL A 448 -18.73 27.29 -0.25
C VAL A 448 -19.08 26.77 1.15
N ALA A 449 -18.11 26.67 2.06
CA ALA A 449 -18.35 26.30 3.45
C ALA A 449 -19.28 27.30 4.16
N ALA A 450 -19.07 28.60 3.98
CA ALA A 450 -19.94 29.63 4.55
C ALA A 450 -21.39 29.50 4.02
N VAL A 451 -21.54 29.29 2.71
CA VAL A 451 -22.85 29.08 2.08
C VAL A 451 -23.52 27.78 2.55
N LEU A 452 -22.75 26.70 2.75
CA LEU A 452 -23.23 25.44 3.32
C LEU A 452 -23.79 25.66 4.72
N ILE A 453 -23.09 26.43 5.57
CA ILE A 453 -23.48 26.71 6.96
C ILE A 453 -24.78 27.53 6.99
N VAL A 454 -24.87 28.61 6.21
CA VAL A 454 -26.07 29.47 6.14
C VAL A 454 -27.28 28.70 5.61
N GLY A 455 -27.06 27.80 4.65
CA GLY A 455 -28.09 26.99 4.01
C GLY A 455 -28.77 27.74 2.86
N LEU A 456 -29.13 26.99 1.82
CA LEU A 456 -29.82 27.50 0.64
C LEU A 456 -31.08 26.67 0.34
N ASP A 457 -31.91 27.19 -0.56
CA ASP A 457 -33.06 26.47 -1.09
C ASP A 457 -32.67 25.18 -1.82
N ARG A 458 -33.66 24.30 -2.02
CA ARG A 458 -33.44 22.94 -2.54
C ARG A 458 -32.88 22.93 -3.97
N ARG A 459 -33.18 23.97 -4.77
CA ARG A 459 -32.72 24.10 -6.15
C ARG A 459 -31.22 24.40 -6.23
N ARG A 460 -30.70 25.26 -5.35
CA ARG A 460 -29.27 25.62 -5.31
C ARG A 460 -28.41 24.61 -4.55
N SER A 461 -29.03 23.75 -3.74
CA SER A 461 -28.33 22.70 -2.98
C SER A 461 -27.52 21.74 -3.86
N ALA A 462 -27.99 21.38 -5.06
CA ALA A 462 -27.25 20.45 -5.93
C ALA A 462 -25.95 21.07 -6.46
N ALA A 463 -25.99 22.32 -6.93
CA ALA A 463 -24.81 23.05 -7.37
C ALA A 463 -23.80 23.22 -6.22
N LEU A 464 -24.28 23.46 -5.00
CA LEU A 464 -23.44 23.58 -3.81
C LEU A 464 -22.73 22.27 -3.44
N ALA A 465 -23.41 21.12 -3.56
CA ALA A 465 -22.77 19.81 -3.38
C ALA A 465 -21.66 19.58 -4.41
N VAL A 466 -21.94 19.88 -5.68
CA VAL A 466 -20.95 19.73 -6.77
C VAL A 466 -19.75 20.64 -6.51
N ALA A 467 -19.97 21.91 -6.18
CA ALA A 467 -18.90 22.85 -5.87
C ALA A 467 -18.05 22.39 -4.68
N GLY A 468 -18.69 21.92 -3.59
CA GLY A 468 -17.99 21.39 -2.42
C GLY A 468 -17.16 20.14 -2.72
N LEU A 469 -17.69 19.22 -3.53
CA LEU A 469 -16.95 18.04 -3.97
C LEU A 469 -15.78 18.38 -4.89
N LEU A 470 -15.97 19.30 -5.84
CA LEU A 470 -14.90 19.76 -6.73
C LEU A 470 -13.78 20.42 -5.93
N LEU A 471 -14.10 21.35 -5.03
CA LEU A 471 -13.09 22.04 -4.22
C LEU A 471 -12.41 21.11 -3.22
N GLY A 472 -13.14 20.16 -2.63
CA GLY A 472 -12.58 19.19 -1.70
C GLY A 472 -11.68 18.15 -2.38
N LEU A 473 -11.96 17.76 -3.63
CA LEU A 473 -11.23 16.71 -4.33
C LEU A 473 -10.20 17.23 -5.34
N ALA A 474 -10.33 18.46 -5.84
CA ALA A 474 -9.41 19.03 -6.84
C ALA A 474 -7.92 18.97 -6.44
N PRO A 475 -7.51 19.27 -5.20
CA PRO A 475 -6.10 19.21 -4.81
C PRO A 475 -5.52 17.79 -4.91
N THR A 476 -6.21 16.81 -4.29
CA THR A 476 -5.79 15.40 -4.31
C THR A 476 -5.85 14.81 -5.71
N ALA A 477 -6.82 15.22 -6.53
CA ALA A 477 -6.95 14.82 -7.93
C ALA A 477 -5.82 15.38 -8.80
N ALA A 478 -5.46 16.66 -8.62
CA ALA A 478 -4.35 17.29 -9.34
C ALA A 478 -3.02 16.60 -9.01
N TYR A 479 -2.75 16.37 -7.71
CA TYR A 479 -1.55 15.64 -7.27
C TYR A 479 -1.53 14.20 -7.81
N THR A 480 -2.69 13.54 -7.85
CA THR A 480 -2.83 12.20 -8.44
C THR A 480 -2.52 12.22 -9.94
N LEU A 481 -3.03 13.21 -10.69
CA LEU A 481 -2.77 13.32 -12.11
C LEU A 481 -1.28 13.55 -12.40
N GLU A 482 -0.62 14.43 -11.63
CA GLU A 482 0.83 14.64 -11.72
C GLU A 482 1.59 13.35 -11.41
N THR A 483 1.19 12.63 -10.35
CA THR A 483 1.73 11.30 -10.03
C THR A 483 1.56 10.32 -11.19
N VAL A 484 0.49 10.44 -11.97
CA VAL A 484 0.26 9.56 -13.10
C VAL A 484 1.18 9.89 -14.29
N ILE A 485 1.38 11.17 -14.55
CA ILE A 485 2.13 11.69 -15.69
C ILE A 485 3.64 11.65 -15.45
N ALA A 486 4.09 11.90 -14.21
CA ALA A 486 5.51 11.88 -13.87
C ALA A 486 6.09 10.44 -13.95
N ALA A 487 7.36 10.36 -14.37
CA ALA A 487 8.10 9.11 -14.39
C ALA A 487 8.52 8.73 -12.96
N HIS A 488 8.31 7.47 -12.56
CA HIS A 488 8.69 6.94 -11.26
C HIS A 488 9.51 5.66 -11.44
N SER A 489 10.62 5.54 -10.70
CA SER A 489 11.51 4.38 -10.73
C SER A 489 12.25 4.20 -9.39
N GLY A 490 12.71 2.99 -9.11
CA GLY A 490 13.52 2.68 -7.92
C GLY A 490 12.73 2.25 -6.68
N GLY A 491 13.40 2.13 -5.53
CA GLY A 491 12.80 1.55 -4.32
C GLY A 491 11.89 2.50 -3.51
N LEU A 492 11.96 3.81 -3.76
CA LEU A 492 11.32 4.86 -2.94
C LEU A 492 10.49 5.83 -3.78
N PRO A 493 9.43 5.36 -4.45
CA PRO A 493 8.56 6.25 -5.21
C PRO A 493 7.76 7.15 -4.26
N THR A 494 7.56 8.41 -4.66
CA THR A 494 6.76 9.43 -3.95
C THR A 494 5.74 10.04 -4.91
N SER A 495 4.60 10.46 -4.41
CA SER A 495 3.53 11.02 -5.23
C SER A 495 3.64 12.53 -5.47
N GLY A 496 3.16 12.95 -6.63
CA GLY A 496 3.01 14.34 -7.06
C GLY A 496 4.24 14.95 -7.72
N PRO A 497 4.26 16.29 -7.86
CA PRO A 497 5.37 17.00 -8.48
C PRO A 497 6.68 16.80 -7.72
N ALA A 498 7.78 16.76 -8.46
CA ALA A 498 9.12 16.69 -7.89
C ALA A 498 9.37 17.87 -6.94
N ARG A 499 9.91 17.59 -5.76
CA ARG A 499 10.33 18.62 -4.80
C ARG A 499 11.83 18.79 -4.84
N GLY A 500 12.30 20.02 -4.80
CA GLY A 500 13.71 20.31 -4.52
C GLY A 500 14.10 19.73 -3.16
N GLY A 501 15.10 18.86 -3.11
CA GLY A 501 15.70 18.35 -1.87
C GLY A 501 15.18 17.01 -1.33
N SER A 502 14.08 16.44 -1.84
CA SER A 502 13.57 15.12 -1.40
C SER A 502 13.95 13.96 -2.31
N ALA A 503 14.43 14.25 -3.51
CA ALA A 503 15.12 13.24 -4.30
C ALA A 503 16.48 13.00 -3.65
N MET A 504 16.70 11.79 -3.11
CA MET A 504 18.07 11.29 -3.06
C MET A 504 18.66 11.51 -4.46
N PRO A 505 19.88 12.05 -4.58
CA PRO A 505 20.52 12.16 -5.89
C PRO A 505 20.35 10.83 -6.57
N ARG A 506 19.79 10.83 -7.79
CA ARG A 506 19.90 9.69 -8.69
C ARG A 506 21.35 9.24 -8.56
N PRO A 507 21.62 7.97 -8.23
CA PRO A 507 23.00 7.51 -8.14
C PRO A 507 23.70 8.03 -9.40
N PRO A 508 24.86 8.67 -9.33
CA PRO A 508 25.68 8.82 -10.52
C PRO A 508 25.85 7.39 -11.06
N GLY A 509 25.20 7.08 -12.19
CA GLY A 509 25.09 5.72 -12.73
C GLY A 509 23.67 5.14 -12.84
N GLY A 510 22.64 5.75 -12.24
CA GLY A 510 21.27 5.31 -12.41
C GLY A 510 20.66 5.77 -13.73
N GLY A 511 21.22 5.40 -14.89
CA GLY A 511 20.61 5.63 -16.22
C GLY A 511 21.25 6.73 -17.07
N GLN A 512 22.57 6.94 -16.99
CA GLN A 512 23.24 7.05 -18.28
C GLN A 512 23.32 5.60 -18.73
N ASP A 513 22.77 5.31 -19.91
CA ASP A 513 23.22 4.16 -20.69
C ASP A 513 24.72 4.37 -20.91
N GLN A 514 25.54 4.04 -19.90
CA GLN A 514 26.87 3.56 -20.22
C GLN A 514 26.58 2.32 -21.04
N ASP A 515 27.11 2.31 -22.25
CA ASP A 515 26.97 1.22 -23.18
C ASP A 515 27.59 -0.02 -22.51
N THR A 516 26.79 -0.78 -21.75
CA THR A 516 27.21 -1.97 -21.00
C THR A 516 27.22 -3.21 -21.89
N THR A 517 27.26 -3.02 -23.21
CA THR A 517 27.16 -4.08 -24.20
C THR A 517 28.26 -5.14 -24.00
N ALA A 518 29.48 -4.74 -23.60
CA ALA A 518 30.55 -5.72 -23.39
C ALA A 518 30.34 -6.53 -22.10
N LEU A 519 29.90 -5.89 -21.00
CA LEU A 519 29.55 -6.59 -19.76
C LEU A 519 28.34 -7.51 -19.95
N GLU A 520 27.30 -7.06 -20.65
CA GLU A 520 26.11 -7.87 -20.95
C GLU A 520 26.45 -9.08 -21.82
N HIS A 521 27.27 -8.89 -22.85
CA HIS A 521 27.78 -9.99 -23.67
C HIS A 521 28.65 -10.96 -22.84
N LEU A 522 29.50 -10.45 -21.95
CA LEU A 522 30.31 -11.26 -21.06
C LEU A 522 29.43 -12.18 -20.20
N LEU A 523 28.37 -11.64 -19.60
CA LEU A 523 27.46 -12.39 -18.74
C LEU A 523 26.60 -13.40 -19.52
N THR A 524 26.04 -13.00 -20.67
CA THR A 524 25.20 -13.87 -21.51
C THR A 524 25.96 -14.98 -22.22
N SER A 525 27.29 -14.85 -22.39
CA SER A 525 28.14 -15.89 -22.97
C SER A 525 28.45 -17.06 -22.02
N THR A 526 28.11 -16.95 -20.74
CA THR A 526 28.38 -17.99 -19.74
C THR A 526 27.33 -19.09 -19.74
N GLN A 527 27.73 -20.29 -19.32
CA GLN A 527 26.86 -21.46 -19.14
C GLN A 527 26.82 -21.93 -17.67
N THR A 528 27.44 -21.16 -16.76
CA THR A 528 27.51 -21.48 -15.34
C THR A 528 26.14 -21.27 -14.68
N ARG A 529 25.92 -21.94 -13.53
CA ARG A 529 24.67 -21.79 -12.76
C ARG A 529 24.37 -20.32 -12.45
N TRP A 530 25.38 -19.56 -12.04
CA TRP A 530 25.35 -18.11 -11.96
C TRP A 530 26.39 -17.53 -12.92
N ALA A 531 25.96 -16.64 -13.79
CA ALA A 531 26.87 -15.93 -14.70
C ALA A 531 27.84 -15.05 -13.91
N ALA A 532 27.34 -14.41 -12.85
CA ALA A 532 28.16 -13.67 -11.92
C ALA A 532 27.59 -13.68 -10.50
N ALA A 533 28.39 -13.19 -9.56
CA ALA A 533 27.99 -12.83 -8.21
C ALA A 533 28.38 -11.37 -7.89
N THR A 534 27.56 -10.68 -7.10
CA THR A 534 27.82 -9.33 -6.60
C THR A 534 27.23 -9.17 -5.21
N VAL A 535 27.80 -8.28 -4.40
CA VAL A 535 27.23 -7.93 -3.09
C VAL A 535 26.00 -7.05 -3.28
N GLY A 536 24.89 -7.43 -2.65
CA GLY A 536 23.63 -6.68 -2.67
C GLY A 536 22.76 -6.94 -3.91
N SER A 537 21.44 -6.87 -3.71
CA SER A 537 20.44 -7.20 -4.73
C SER A 537 20.24 -6.13 -5.81
N HIS A 538 20.60 -4.88 -5.54
CA HIS A 538 20.38 -3.78 -6.48
C HIS A 538 21.19 -3.97 -7.78
N THR A 539 22.49 -4.25 -7.66
CA THR A 539 23.35 -4.49 -8.82
C THR A 539 23.00 -5.80 -9.51
N ALA A 540 22.73 -6.86 -8.72
CA ALA A 540 22.33 -8.16 -9.27
C ALA A 540 21.07 -8.03 -10.14
N GLY A 541 20.00 -7.47 -9.57
CA GLY A 541 18.72 -7.35 -10.27
C GLY A 541 18.76 -6.47 -11.51
N ASP A 542 19.58 -5.40 -11.56
CA ASP A 542 19.73 -4.59 -12.78
C ASP A 542 20.36 -5.39 -13.92
N LEU A 543 21.39 -6.19 -13.61
CA LEU A 543 22.06 -7.05 -14.59
C LEU A 543 21.16 -8.21 -15.03
N GLU A 544 20.39 -8.80 -14.12
CA GLU A 544 19.40 -9.85 -14.45
C GLU A 544 18.35 -9.31 -15.43
N LEU A 545 17.79 -8.12 -15.15
CA LEU A 545 16.77 -7.51 -16.00
C LEU A 545 17.29 -7.23 -17.43
N LYS A 546 18.58 -6.86 -17.56
CA LYS A 546 19.23 -6.61 -18.86
C LYS A 546 19.60 -7.88 -19.61
N THR A 547 20.18 -8.85 -18.92
CA THR A 547 20.82 -10.02 -19.56
C THR A 547 19.94 -11.27 -19.56
N GLY A 548 18.97 -11.36 -18.65
CA GLY A 548 18.22 -12.57 -18.37
C GLY A 548 19.03 -13.69 -17.71
N ALA A 549 20.33 -13.50 -17.46
CA ALA A 549 21.20 -14.45 -16.78
C ALA A 549 20.99 -14.40 -15.26
N ALA A 550 21.17 -15.53 -14.57
CA ALA A 550 21.09 -15.55 -13.10
C ALA A 550 22.34 -14.91 -12.47
N ILE A 551 22.13 -13.94 -11.55
CA ILE A 551 23.21 -13.23 -10.87
C ILE A 551 23.04 -13.38 -9.36
N MET A 552 24.02 -13.99 -8.69
CA MET A 552 23.95 -14.22 -7.26
C MET A 552 24.08 -12.89 -6.49
N ALA A 553 23.02 -12.51 -5.77
CA ALA A 553 23.03 -11.39 -4.83
C ALA A 553 23.53 -11.84 -3.45
N ILE A 554 24.82 -11.69 -3.21
CA ILE A 554 25.44 -12.04 -1.93
C ILE A 554 24.90 -11.11 -0.84
N GLY A 555 24.35 -11.71 0.21
CA GLY A 555 23.84 -11.03 1.40
C GLY A 555 22.53 -10.27 1.20
N GLY A 556 21.75 -10.61 0.17
CA GLY A 556 20.39 -10.12 0.00
C GLY A 556 20.30 -8.62 -0.31
N PHE A 557 19.32 -7.93 0.25
CA PHE A 557 19.00 -6.54 -0.13
C PHE A 557 20.17 -5.57 0.09
N SER A 558 20.81 -5.63 1.26
CA SER A 558 21.89 -4.73 1.67
C SER A 558 23.28 -5.39 1.70
N GLY A 559 23.39 -6.67 1.36
CA GLY A 559 24.66 -7.43 1.48
C GLY A 559 24.97 -7.90 2.90
N GLY A 560 24.00 -7.87 3.80
CA GLY A 560 24.17 -8.19 5.22
C GLY A 560 23.76 -9.61 5.63
N ASP A 561 22.97 -10.31 4.81
CA ASP A 561 22.54 -11.69 5.10
C ASP A 561 23.74 -12.65 4.95
N ASP A 562 23.77 -13.72 5.74
CA ASP A 562 24.80 -14.77 5.65
C ASP A 562 24.44 -15.80 4.56
N ALA A 563 24.31 -15.31 3.32
CA ALA A 563 23.78 -16.06 2.19
C ALA A 563 24.43 -15.62 0.86
N PRO A 564 25.31 -16.44 0.27
CA PRO A 564 25.96 -17.61 0.88
C PRO A 564 26.93 -17.24 2.01
N THR A 565 27.29 -18.20 2.87
CA THR A 565 28.45 -18.06 3.74
C THR A 565 29.75 -18.01 2.90
N PRO A 566 30.87 -17.49 3.44
CA PRO A 566 32.15 -17.50 2.74
C PRO A 566 32.57 -18.89 2.25
N GLU A 567 32.40 -19.94 3.07
CA GLU A 567 32.76 -21.31 2.72
C GLU A 567 31.85 -21.87 1.63
N GLN A 568 30.56 -21.54 1.66
CA GLN A 568 29.63 -21.93 0.61
C GLN A 568 29.99 -21.26 -0.71
N PHE A 569 30.32 -19.96 -0.69
CA PHE A 569 30.75 -19.23 -1.87
C PHE A 569 32.02 -19.86 -2.49
N GLN A 570 33.03 -20.14 -1.66
CA GLN A 570 34.26 -20.79 -2.11
C GLN A 570 34.00 -22.15 -2.75
N ARG A 571 33.08 -22.95 -2.20
CA ARG A 571 32.67 -24.23 -2.81
C ARG A 571 31.98 -24.01 -4.15
N TYR A 572 31.07 -23.05 -4.27
CA TYR A 572 30.43 -22.74 -5.56
C TYR A 572 31.43 -22.32 -6.63
N VAL A 573 32.48 -21.57 -6.24
CA VAL A 573 33.59 -21.24 -7.15
C VAL A 573 34.39 -22.48 -7.53
N ALA A 574 34.79 -23.31 -6.56
CA ALA A 574 35.54 -24.54 -6.82
C ALA A 574 34.77 -25.54 -7.70
N ASP A 575 33.45 -25.60 -7.56
CA ASP A 575 32.55 -26.45 -8.34
C ASP A 575 32.23 -25.89 -9.74
N GLY A 576 32.79 -24.73 -10.12
CA GLY A 576 32.52 -24.10 -11.42
C GLY A 576 31.12 -23.50 -11.55
N GLN A 577 30.41 -23.24 -10.44
CA GLN A 577 29.02 -22.75 -10.47
C GLN A 577 28.92 -21.25 -10.71
N ILE A 578 30.00 -20.48 -10.47
CA ILE A 578 30.04 -19.03 -10.62
C ILE A 578 31.20 -18.67 -11.55
N ARG A 579 30.91 -17.96 -12.65
CA ARG A 579 31.97 -17.52 -13.58
C ARG A 579 32.65 -16.24 -13.14
N TYR A 580 31.88 -15.18 -12.88
CA TYR A 580 32.44 -13.86 -12.57
C TYR A 580 32.06 -13.36 -11.18
N PHE A 581 32.91 -12.53 -10.59
CA PHE A 581 32.54 -11.70 -9.44
C PHE A 581 32.66 -10.22 -9.83
N LEU A 582 31.62 -9.45 -9.53
CA LEU A 582 31.51 -8.05 -9.93
C LEU A 582 31.59 -7.15 -8.70
N ILE A 583 32.44 -6.12 -8.78
CA ILE A 583 32.43 -5.00 -7.84
C ILE A 583 31.79 -3.81 -8.55
N GLY A 584 30.51 -3.58 -8.27
CA GLY A 584 29.78 -2.44 -8.83
C GLY A 584 30.22 -1.11 -8.21
N GLN A 585 30.06 -0.01 -8.97
CA GLN A 585 30.18 1.36 -8.45
C GLN A 585 28.96 1.83 -7.61
N GLY A 586 27.96 0.96 -7.41
CA GLY A 586 26.78 1.21 -6.57
C GLY A 586 27.09 1.21 -5.07
N PHE A 587 26.12 1.64 -4.26
CA PHE A 587 26.16 1.94 -2.81
C PHE A 587 26.95 0.99 -1.87
N GLY A 588 27.38 -0.20 -2.32
CA GLY A 588 28.26 -1.10 -1.58
C GLY A 588 29.75 -0.70 -1.58
N GLY A 589 30.20 0.22 -2.44
CA GLY A 589 31.61 0.62 -2.55
C GLY A 589 32.04 1.88 -1.77
N ARG A 590 31.09 2.73 -1.35
CA ARG A 590 31.37 3.98 -0.60
C ARG A 590 30.52 4.03 0.66
N LYS A 591 31.17 4.38 1.80
CA LYS A 591 30.53 4.80 3.05
C LYS A 591 29.57 5.97 2.79
N GLY A 592 28.34 5.69 2.35
CA GLY A 592 27.27 6.66 2.26
C GLY A 592 26.73 6.98 3.66
N PRO A 593 26.24 8.20 3.92
CA PRO A 593 25.61 8.53 5.20
C PRO A 593 24.32 7.73 5.31
N GLY A 594 24.32 6.69 6.16
CA GLY A 594 23.17 5.79 6.37
C GLY A 594 23.38 4.34 5.91
N GLY A 595 24.62 3.89 5.71
CA GLY A 595 24.95 2.50 5.38
C GLY A 595 24.16 1.49 6.22
N PHE A 596 23.24 0.79 5.56
CA PHE A 596 22.54 -0.37 6.13
C PHE A 596 23.61 -1.41 6.48
N GLY A 597 23.73 -1.68 7.77
CA GLY A 597 24.89 -2.34 8.35
C GLY A 597 25.13 -3.74 7.82
N GLY A 598 26.18 -3.88 7.01
CA GLY A 598 27.14 -4.95 7.25
C GLY A 598 28.20 -4.37 8.18
N GLY A 599 28.43 -4.99 9.34
CA GLY A 599 29.68 -4.77 10.06
C GLY A 599 30.87 -5.03 9.13
N THR A 600 32.08 -4.66 9.54
CA THR A 600 33.30 -5.10 8.85
C THR A 600 33.35 -6.61 8.61
N ASP A 601 32.58 -7.38 9.39
CA ASP A 601 32.55 -8.84 9.40
C ASP A 601 31.39 -9.47 8.62
N SER A 602 30.59 -8.73 7.83
CA SER A 602 29.51 -9.35 7.03
C SER A 602 30.04 -10.33 5.97
N ALA A 603 29.30 -11.40 5.66
CA ALA A 603 29.67 -12.41 4.66
C ALA A 603 30.05 -11.79 3.30
N GLY A 604 29.31 -10.78 2.83
CA GLY A 604 29.61 -10.07 1.58
C GLY A 604 30.99 -9.40 1.58
N ASN A 605 31.42 -8.83 2.70
CA ASN A 605 32.75 -8.22 2.85
C ASN A 605 33.85 -9.28 2.87
N GLN A 606 33.64 -10.38 3.59
CA GLN A 606 34.60 -11.49 3.66
C GLN A 606 34.79 -12.16 2.30
N ILE A 607 33.70 -12.43 1.57
CA ILE A 607 33.74 -12.96 0.21
C ILE A 607 34.45 -11.98 -0.74
N SER A 608 34.12 -10.69 -0.67
CA SER A 608 34.78 -9.67 -1.50
C SER A 608 36.28 -9.59 -1.26
N ALA A 609 36.72 -9.69 0.00
CA ALA A 609 38.14 -9.71 0.35
C ALA A 609 38.83 -10.96 -0.20
N TRP A 610 38.24 -12.14 0.03
CA TRP A 610 38.76 -13.39 -0.49
C TRP A 610 38.91 -13.39 -2.01
N VAL A 611 37.92 -12.89 -2.76
CA VAL A 611 38.01 -12.79 -4.22
C VAL A 611 39.17 -11.89 -4.66
N LYS A 612 39.36 -10.73 -4.01
CA LYS A 612 40.44 -9.79 -4.31
C LYS A 612 41.83 -10.39 -4.09
N ASP A 613 41.96 -11.24 -3.08
CA ASP A 613 43.24 -11.85 -2.72
C ASP A 613 43.59 -13.06 -3.60
N ASN A 614 42.62 -13.67 -4.28
CA ASN A 614 42.81 -14.94 -5.00
C ASN A 614 42.66 -14.87 -6.52
N PHE A 615 42.02 -13.82 -7.07
CA PHE A 615 41.73 -13.73 -8.51
C PHE A 615 42.19 -12.41 -9.12
N ALA A 616 42.58 -12.46 -10.39
CA ALA A 616 42.92 -11.27 -11.16
C ALA A 616 41.66 -10.51 -11.58
N SER A 617 41.70 -9.18 -11.51
CA SER A 617 40.61 -8.32 -11.98
C SER A 617 40.91 -7.72 -13.34
N GLN A 618 39.84 -7.52 -14.12
CA GLN A 618 39.82 -6.66 -15.30
C GLN A 618 38.72 -5.60 -15.15
N THR A 619 38.78 -4.54 -15.97
CA THR A 619 37.71 -3.54 -16.03
C THR A 619 36.96 -3.70 -17.35
N VAL A 620 35.65 -3.92 -17.27
CA VAL A 620 34.74 -4.03 -18.42
C VAL A 620 33.63 -3.01 -18.23
N ASP A 621 33.47 -2.09 -19.18
CA ASP A 621 32.48 -1.00 -19.13
C ASP A 621 32.47 -0.24 -17.79
N GLY A 622 33.65 0.00 -17.21
CA GLY A 622 33.81 0.70 -15.94
C GLY A 622 33.49 -0.11 -14.68
N VAL A 623 33.12 -1.39 -14.82
CA VAL A 623 32.89 -2.35 -13.73
C VAL A 623 34.14 -3.20 -13.52
N THR A 624 34.56 -3.39 -12.26
CA THR A 624 35.64 -4.32 -11.93
C THR A 624 35.09 -5.74 -11.90
N VAL A 625 35.64 -6.60 -12.77
CA VAL A 625 35.25 -7.99 -12.97
C VAL A 625 36.40 -8.90 -12.60
N TYR A 626 36.15 -9.91 -11.78
CA TYR A 626 37.08 -10.99 -11.47
C TYR A 626 36.61 -12.27 -12.17
N ASP A 627 37.49 -12.93 -12.93
CA ASP A 627 37.22 -14.26 -13.47
C ASP A 627 37.57 -15.32 -12.42
N LEU A 628 36.58 -16.08 -12.00
CA LEU A 628 36.72 -17.06 -10.91
C LEU A 628 37.17 -18.44 -11.41
N GLN A 629 37.37 -18.61 -12.72
CA GLN A 629 37.65 -19.91 -13.35
C GLN A 629 38.96 -19.94 -14.15
N GLY A 630 39.73 -18.85 -14.19
CA GLY A 630 41.01 -18.77 -14.90
C GLY A 630 40.83 -18.38 -16.36
#